data_AF-A0A7W1A2F0-F1
#
_entry.id   AF-A0A7W1A2F0-F1
#
_cell.length_a   1.000
_cell.length_b   1.000
_cell.length_c   1.000
_cell.angle_alpha   90.00
_cell.angle_beta   90.00
_cell.angle_gamma   90.00
#
_symmetry.space_group_name_H-M   'P 1'
#
loop_
_entity.id
_entity.type
_entity.pdbx_description
1 polymer ?
#
loop_
_entity_poly.entity_id
_entity_poly.type
_entity_poly.pdbx_seq_one_letter_code
_entity_poly.pdbx_strand_id
1 'polypeptide(L)'
;MRWLLPAMLAVGCHHGGGPSRPPPTCAETAAHVFSLLEPKDERAKDVRGVFELRCTQDRWTAEVRTCILSTISLKDPKRCKQRLPISQRSRLEADLIDARARARDGDAPPACRAYTKVVDRMMECDQLPREARDAMRQGHDIMKQQWNELEPGERSAAEDGCKAAADAMRQAGIALGCNVL
;
A
#
# COMPACT_ATOMS: atom_id res chain seq x y z
N MET A 1 48.94 -36.36 -44.54
CA MET A 1 47.55 -36.18 -44.10
C MET A 1 47.21 -34.70 -44.15
N ARG A 2 46.47 -34.26 -45.19
CA ARG A 2 46.01 -32.88 -45.39
C ARG A 2 44.67 -32.70 -44.68
N TRP A 3 44.59 -31.80 -43.71
CA TRP A 3 43.34 -31.40 -43.06
C TRP A 3 42.68 -30.26 -43.84
N LEU A 4 41.42 -30.44 -44.23
CA LEU A 4 40.59 -29.46 -44.91
C LEU A 4 39.87 -28.58 -43.86
N LEU A 5 40.07 -27.27 -43.94
CA LEU A 5 39.33 -26.25 -43.18
C LEU A 5 37.99 -25.97 -43.88
N PRO A 6 36.84 -26.11 -43.20
CA PRO A 6 35.56 -25.68 -43.75
C PRO A 6 35.42 -24.16 -43.61
N ALA A 7 35.26 -23.48 -44.73
CA ALA A 7 34.85 -22.07 -44.79
C ALA A 7 33.38 -21.96 -44.39
N MET A 8 33.10 -21.44 -43.19
CA MET A 8 31.74 -21.03 -42.81
C MET A 8 31.38 -19.73 -43.53
N LEU A 9 30.47 -19.82 -44.50
CA LEU A 9 29.77 -18.68 -45.07
C LEU A 9 28.81 -18.10 -44.01
N ALA A 10 29.17 -16.96 -43.43
CA ALA A 10 28.29 -16.19 -42.57
C ALA A 10 27.20 -15.51 -43.41
N VAL A 11 26.01 -16.11 -43.47
CA VAL A 11 24.80 -15.46 -43.98
C VAL A 11 24.36 -14.43 -42.93
N GLY A 12 24.70 -13.17 -43.17
CA GLY A 12 24.25 -12.05 -42.34
C GLY A 12 22.76 -11.82 -42.52
N CYS A 13 21.92 -12.41 -41.66
CA CYS A 13 20.52 -12.02 -41.54
C CYS A 13 20.44 -10.57 -41.03
N HIS A 14 20.16 -9.62 -41.93
CA HIS A 14 19.70 -8.30 -41.54
C HIS A 14 18.33 -8.43 -40.87
N HIS A 15 18.32 -8.56 -39.54
CA HIS A 15 17.11 -8.34 -38.75
C HIS A 15 16.72 -6.88 -38.91
N GLY A 16 15.83 -6.61 -39.87
CA GLY A 16 15.21 -5.31 -40.07
C GLY A 16 14.64 -4.84 -38.74
N GLY A 17 15.17 -3.72 -38.24
CA GLY A 17 14.70 -3.08 -37.02
C GLY A 17 13.28 -2.60 -37.22
N GLY A 18 12.31 -3.44 -36.85
CA GLY A 18 10.92 -3.03 -36.72
C GLY A 18 10.83 -1.86 -35.74
N PRO A 19 9.78 -1.03 -35.84
CA PRO A 19 9.57 0.10 -34.92
C PRO A 19 9.63 -0.40 -33.47
N SER A 20 10.56 0.15 -32.68
CA SER A 20 10.69 -0.20 -31.27
C SER A 20 9.44 0.25 -30.52
N ARG A 21 8.77 -0.69 -29.84
CA ARG A 21 7.60 -0.38 -29.00
C ARG A 21 7.97 0.72 -27.98
N PRO A 22 7.11 1.73 -27.74
CA PRO A 22 7.39 2.74 -26.73
C PRO A 22 7.60 2.08 -25.36
N PRO A 23 8.47 2.66 -24.50
CA PRO A 23 8.68 2.14 -23.17
C PRO A 23 7.38 2.20 -22.36
N PRO A 24 7.14 1.23 -21.44
CA PRO A 24 5.95 1.26 -20.60
C PRO A 24 5.85 2.57 -19.80
N THR A 25 4.64 2.99 -19.50
CA THR A 25 4.33 4.14 -18.63
C THR A 25 4.22 3.72 -17.17
N CYS A 26 4.23 4.70 -16.25
CA CYS A 26 3.99 4.43 -14.83
C CYS A 26 2.57 3.94 -14.56
N ALA A 27 1.56 4.47 -15.27
CA ALA A 27 0.18 4.01 -15.18
C ALA A 27 0.02 2.55 -15.60
N GLU A 28 0.62 2.13 -16.73
CA GLU A 28 0.64 0.73 -17.17
C GLU A 28 1.35 -0.18 -16.15
N THR A 29 2.46 0.30 -15.59
CA THR A 29 3.21 -0.44 -14.56
C THR A 29 2.36 -0.67 -13.31
N ALA A 30 1.68 0.37 -12.83
CA ALA A 30 0.80 0.29 -11.67
C ALA A 30 -0.43 -0.59 -11.93
N ALA A 31 -1.06 -0.44 -13.11
CA ALA A 31 -2.18 -1.29 -13.53
C ALA A 31 -1.77 -2.77 -13.61
N HIS A 32 -0.56 -3.06 -14.08
CA HIS A 32 -0.02 -4.42 -14.08
C HIS A 32 0.09 -4.98 -12.66
N VAL A 33 0.69 -4.24 -11.73
CA VAL A 33 0.79 -4.66 -10.32
C VAL A 33 -0.59 -4.89 -9.71
N PHE A 34 -1.56 -4.00 -9.97
CA PHE A 34 -2.94 -4.18 -9.55
C PHE A 34 -3.55 -5.49 -10.07
N SER A 35 -3.26 -5.83 -11.34
CA SER A 35 -3.75 -7.07 -11.96
C SER A 35 -3.24 -8.33 -11.24
N LEU A 36 -2.09 -8.26 -10.55
CA LEU A 36 -1.51 -9.36 -9.79
C LEU A 36 -2.00 -9.49 -8.33
N LEU A 37 -2.76 -8.50 -7.83
CA LEU A 37 -3.27 -8.49 -6.44
C LEU A 37 -4.67 -9.09 -6.37
N GLU A 38 -4.95 -9.94 -5.39
CA GLU A 38 -6.30 -10.43 -5.11
C GLU A 38 -6.59 -10.36 -3.60
N PRO A 39 -7.84 -10.03 -3.20
CA PRO A 39 -8.94 -9.57 -4.05
C PRO A 39 -8.70 -8.13 -4.59
N LYS A 40 -9.49 -7.68 -5.58
CA LYS A 40 -9.45 -6.30 -6.13
C LYS A 40 -10.12 -5.25 -5.21
N ASP A 41 -9.79 -5.28 -3.94
CA ASP A 41 -10.35 -4.41 -2.89
C ASP A 41 -9.68 -3.02 -2.81
N GLU A 42 -10.05 -2.21 -1.82
CA GLU A 42 -9.43 -0.89 -1.58
C GLU A 42 -7.94 -1.00 -1.29
N ARG A 43 -7.48 -2.07 -0.64
CA ARG A 43 -6.05 -2.32 -0.43
C ARG A 43 -5.32 -2.46 -1.75
N ALA A 44 -5.86 -3.23 -2.69
CA ALA A 44 -5.25 -3.39 -4.01
C ALA A 44 -5.18 -2.05 -4.76
N LYS A 45 -6.23 -1.21 -4.66
CA LYS A 45 -6.25 0.13 -5.24
C LYS A 45 -5.20 1.05 -4.61
N ASP A 46 -5.03 0.99 -3.30
CA ASP A 46 -4.00 1.75 -2.57
C ASP A 46 -2.59 1.34 -3.00
N VAL A 47 -2.32 0.04 -3.11
CA VAL A 47 -1.04 -0.47 -3.61
C VAL A 47 -0.78 -0.01 -5.04
N ARG A 48 -1.80 -0.07 -5.92
CA ARG A 48 -1.69 0.50 -7.28
C ARG A 48 -1.28 1.98 -7.23
N GLY A 49 -1.97 2.77 -6.41
CA GLY A 49 -1.69 4.20 -6.23
C GLY A 49 -0.24 4.47 -5.78
N VAL A 50 0.26 3.70 -4.82
CA VAL A 50 1.66 3.79 -4.36
C VAL A 50 2.64 3.51 -5.50
N PHE A 51 2.42 2.47 -6.30
CA PHE A 51 3.30 2.16 -7.44
C PHE A 51 3.29 3.26 -8.50
N GLU A 52 2.13 3.81 -8.83
CA GLU A 52 1.99 4.90 -9.81
C GLU A 52 2.70 6.18 -9.32
N LEU A 53 2.47 6.54 -8.05
CA LEU A 53 3.07 7.70 -7.39
C LEU A 53 4.59 7.58 -7.34
N ARG A 54 5.12 6.46 -6.81
CA ARG A 54 6.56 6.24 -6.68
C ARG A 54 7.24 6.18 -8.04
N CYS A 55 6.67 5.47 -9.01
CA CYS A 55 7.21 5.41 -10.35
C CYS A 55 7.37 6.81 -10.97
N THR A 56 6.35 7.66 -10.79
CA THR A 56 6.34 9.04 -11.31
C THR A 56 7.34 9.94 -10.59
N GLN A 57 7.28 9.97 -9.25
CA GLN A 57 8.13 10.87 -8.45
C GLN A 57 9.61 10.46 -8.44
N ASP A 58 9.88 9.16 -8.33
CA ASP A 58 11.25 8.63 -8.31
C ASP A 58 11.82 8.45 -9.73
N ARG A 59 11.02 8.72 -10.77
CA ARG A 59 11.38 8.62 -12.19
C ARG A 59 12.03 7.27 -12.51
N TRP A 60 11.34 6.17 -12.19
CA TRP A 60 11.86 4.82 -12.45
C TRP A 60 12.30 4.68 -13.91
N THR A 61 13.35 3.91 -14.17
CA THR A 61 13.83 3.71 -15.54
C THR A 61 12.86 2.82 -16.33
N ALA A 62 12.93 2.88 -17.66
CA ALA A 62 12.16 1.97 -18.51
C ALA A 62 12.49 0.50 -18.21
N GLU A 63 13.74 0.19 -17.86
CA GLU A 63 14.18 -1.16 -17.48
C GLU A 63 13.48 -1.67 -16.21
N VAL A 64 13.33 -0.84 -15.17
CA VAL A 64 12.59 -1.20 -13.96
C VAL A 64 11.13 -1.47 -14.28
N ARG A 65 10.49 -0.60 -15.07
CA ARG A 65 9.09 -0.76 -15.48
C ARG A 65 8.89 -2.05 -16.28
N THR A 66 9.73 -2.30 -17.28
CA THR A 66 9.70 -3.54 -18.06
C THR A 66 9.90 -4.78 -17.19
N CYS A 67 10.80 -4.73 -16.19
CA CYS A 67 10.93 -5.81 -15.21
C CYS A 67 9.60 -6.09 -14.51
N ILE A 68 8.94 -5.04 -14.00
CA ILE A 68 7.66 -5.18 -13.30
C ILE A 68 6.59 -5.76 -14.23
N LEU A 69 6.45 -5.26 -15.46
CA LEU A 69 5.50 -5.80 -16.45
C LEU A 69 5.77 -7.27 -16.82
N SER A 70 7.02 -7.73 -16.72
CA SER A 70 7.37 -9.15 -16.95
C SER A 70 7.05 -10.07 -15.76
N THR A 71 6.67 -9.50 -14.61
CA THR A 71 6.36 -10.27 -13.40
C THR A 71 4.96 -10.87 -13.53
N ILE A 72 4.85 -12.19 -13.37
CA ILE A 72 3.56 -12.91 -13.47
C ILE A 72 2.93 -13.13 -12.07
N SER A 73 3.71 -12.93 -11.00
CA SER A 73 3.27 -13.15 -9.63
C SER A 73 4.05 -12.31 -8.64
N LEU A 74 3.39 -11.82 -7.60
CA LEU A 74 4.01 -11.09 -6.49
C LEU A 74 4.66 -12.00 -5.43
N LYS A 75 4.83 -13.30 -5.71
CA LYS A 75 5.51 -14.25 -4.80
C LYS A 75 7.01 -13.96 -4.62
N ASP A 76 7.68 -13.41 -5.64
CA ASP A 76 9.09 -12.97 -5.55
C ASP A 76 9.25 -11.52 -6.05
N PRO A 77 8.78 -10.52 -5.28
CA PRO A 77 8.82 -9.13 -5.70
C PRO A 77 10.25 -8.54 -5.63
N LYS A 78 11.21 -9.30 -5.09
CA LYS A 78 12.55 -8.80 -4.79
C LYS A 78 13.35 -8.52 -6.06
N ARG A 79 13.16 -9.30 -7.13
CA ARG A 79 13.95 -9.18 -8.37
C ARG A 79 13.85 -7.79 -9.00
N CYS A 80 12.64 -7.28 -9.22
CA CYS A 80 12.47 -5.95 -9.80
C CYS A 80 12.74 -4.85 -8.77
N LYS A 81 12.39 -5.06 -7.49
CA LYS A 81 12.71 -4.11 -6.42
C LYS A 81 14.22 -3.88 -6.30
N GLN A 82 15.06 -4.91 -6.48
CA GLN A 82 16.52 -4.79 -6.38
C GLN A 82 17.15 -3.89 -7.46
N ARG A 83 16.47 -3.65 -8.58
CA ARG A 83 16.90 -2.74 -9.65
C ARG A 83 16.72 -1.25 -9.29
N LEU A 84 15.95 -0.96 -8.24
CA LEU A 84 15.80 0.39 -7.71
C LEU A 84 17.00 0.76 -6.81
N PRO A 85 17.47 2.02 -6.83
CA PRO A 85 18.38 2.56 -5.82
C PRO A 85 17.85 2.34 -4.39
N ILE A 86 18.76 2.17 -3.42
CA ILE A 86 18.41 1.90 -2.01
C ILE A 86 17.36 2.89 -1.49
N SER A 87 17.55 4.19 -1.74
CA SER A 87 16.64 5.24 -1.28
C SER A 87 15.23 5.13 -1.87
N GLN A 88 15.11 4.74 -3.14
CA GLN A 88 13.81 4.51 -3.79
C GLN A 88 13.13 3.26 -3.24
N ARG A 89 13.89 2.19 -2.98
CA ARG A 89 13.36 0.96 -2.34
C ARG A 89 12.79 1.23 -0.96
N SER A 90 13.51 1.98 -0.14
CA SER A 90 13.08 2.32 1.22
C SER A 90 11.80 3.15 1.22
N ARG A 91 11.66 4.14 0.32
CA ARG A 91 10.42 4.92 0.18
C ARG A 91 9.24 4.08 -0.30
N LEU A 92 9.45 3.25 -1.33
CA LEU A 92 8.42 2.32 -1.80
C LEU A 92 7.95 1.40 -0.68
N GLU A 93 8.88 0.87 0.13
CA GLU A 93 8.55 -0.02 1.25
C GLU A 93 7.76 0.68 2.36
N ALA A 94 8.15 1.90 2.74
CA ALA A 94 7.41 2.72 3.69
C ALA A 94 5.98 3.02 3.20
N ASP A 95 5.83 3.50 1.95
CA ASP A 95 4.52 3.82 1.38
C ASP A 95 3.62 2.57 1.28
N LEU A 96 4.18 1.39 1.02
CA LEU A 96 3.43 0.13 1.00
C LEU A 96 3.00 -0.32 2.40
N ILE A 97 3.81 -0.07 3.43
CA ILE A 97 3.42 -0.28 4.83
C ILE A 97 2.25 0.63 5.19
N ASP A 98 2.32 1.92 4.82
CA ASP A 98 1.27 2.89 5.07
C ASP A 98 -0.01 2.55 4.32
N ALA A 99 0.08 2.13 3.06
CA ALA A 99 -1.08 1.62 2.29
C ALA A 99 -1.75 0.43 2.96
N ARG A 100 -0.96 -0.50 3.53
CA ARG A 100 -1.50 -1.62 4.29
C ARG A 100 -2.17 -1.17 5.58
N ALA A 101 -1.63 -0.16 6.27
CA ALA A 101 -2.25 0.41 7.45
C ALA A 101 -3.60 1.07 7.12
N ARG A 102 -3.64 1.89 6.06
CA ARG A 102 -4.90 2.52 5.59
C ARG A 102 -5.95 1.51 5.16
N ALA A 103 -5.55 0.43 4.49
CA ALA A 103 -6.49 -0.63 4.12
C ALA A 103 -7.17 -1.25 5.34
N ARG A 104 -6.40 -1.55 6.40
CA ARG A 104 -6.94 -2.03 7.68
C ARG A 104 -7.90 -1.03 8.32
N ASP A 105 -7.66 0.26 8.11
CA ASP A 105 -8.53 1.32 8.64
C ASP A 105 -9.77 1.53 7.75
N GLY A 106 -9.68 1.21 6.47
CA GLY A 106 -10.74 1.34 5.47
C GLY A 106 -11.86 0.33 5.63
N ASP A 107 -11.54 -0.88 6.12
CA ASP A 107 -12.51 -1.95 6.37
C ASP A 107 -13.43 -1.67 7.58
N ALA A 108 -13.03 -0.75 8.47
CA ALA A 108 -13.86 -0.34 9.58
C ALA A 108 -15.11 0.42 9.09
N PRO A 109 -16.30 0.21 9.70
CA PRO A 109 -17.50 0.99 9.39
C PRO A 109 -17.27 2.51 9.47
N PRO A 110 -17.98 3.35 8.70
CA PRO A 110 -17.80 4.80 8.71
C PRO A 110 -17.81 5.43 10.11
N ALA A 111 -18.73 5.03 10.99
CA ALA A 111 -18.75 5.54 12.38
C ALA A 111 -17.51 5.11 13.19
N CYS A 112 -16.96 3.91 12.95
CA CYS A 112 -15.74 3.43 13.60
C CYS A 112 -14.49 4.18 13.15
N ARG A 113 -14.44 4.61 11.88
CA ARG A 113 -13.39 5.54 11.41
C ARG A 113 -13.52 6.91 12.06
N ALA A 114 -14.74 7.41 12.26
CA ALA A 114 -14.97 8.66 12.99
C ALA A 114 -14.56 8.53 14.47
N TYR A 115 -14.89 7.42 15.12
CA TYR A 115 -14.42 7.11 16.48
C TYR A 115 -12.90 7.12 16.58
N THR A 116 -12.22 6.45 15.65
CA THR A 116 -10.75 6.41 15.60
C THR A 116 -10.14 7.81 15.58
N LYS A 117 -10.66 8.73 14.77
CA LYS A 117 -10.19 10.12 14.74
C LYS A 117 -10.36 10.82 16.10
N VAL A 118 -11.47 10.59 16.80
CA VAL A 118 -11.71 11.18 18.13
C VAL A 118 -10.72 10.60 19.16
N VAL A 119 -10.48 9.29 19.15
CA VAL A 119 -9.50 8.65 20.04
C VAL A 119 -8.09 9.14 19.74
N ASP A 120 -7.70 9.25 18.47
CA ASP A 120 -6.39 9.77 18.07
C ASP A 120 -6.17 11.19 18.62
N ARG A 121 -7.17 12.08 18.48
CA ARG A 121 -7.11 13.43 19.08
C ARG A 121 -7.05 13.41 20.60
N MET A 122 -7.80 12.52 21.23
CA MET A 122 -7.78 12.36 22.68
C MET A 122 -6.38 11.93 23.16
N MET A 123 -5.70 11.03 22.44
CA MET A 123 -4.33 10.60 22.73
C MET A 123 -3.26 11.67 22.44
N GLU A 124 -3.62 12.77 21.77
CA GLU A 124 -2.77 13.95 21.62
C GLU A 124 -2.99 14.98 22.75
N CYS A 125 -3.97 14.77 23.63
CA CYS A 125 -4.30 15.71 24.68
C CYS A 125 -3.31 15.66 25.86
N ASP A 126 -2.66 16.79 26.14
CA ASP A 126 -1.71 16.91 27.25
C ASP A 126 -2.36 16.87 28.64
N GLN A 127 -3.67 17.12 28.73
CA GLN A 127 -4.42 17.04 29.99
C GLN A 127 -4.63 15.59 30.46
N LEU A 128 -4.49 14.61 29.55
CA LEU A 128 -4.56 13.21 29.90
C LEU A 128 -3.21 12.72 30.43
N PRO A 129 -3.15 12.01 31.56
CA PRO A 129 -1.93 11.36 32.01
C PRO A 129 -1.38 10.43 30.93
N ARG A 130 -0.05 10.38 30.79
CA ARG A 130 0.61 9.54 29.79
C ARG A 130 0.15 8.07 29.86
N GLU A 131 0.04 7.53 31.06
CA GLU A 131 -0.44 6.16 31.29
C GLU A 131 -1.83 5.92 30.69
N ALA A 132 -2.76 6.87 30.83
CA ALA A 132 -4.09 6.77 30.24
C ALA A 132 -4.05 6.79 28.71
N ARG A 133 -3.18 7.62 28.12
CA ARG A 133 -3.01 7.68 26.65
C ARG A 133 -2.40 6.39 26.09
N ASP A 134 -1.42 5.84 26.79
CA ASP A 134 -0.80 4.56 26.40
C ASP A 134 -1.82 3.41 26.50
N ALA A 135 -2.65 3.38 27.55
CA ALA A 135 -3.74 2.42 27.70
C ALA A 135 -4.81 2.58 26.61
N MET A 136 -5.21 3.82 26.28
CA MET A 136 -6.14 4.08 25.18
C MET A 136 -5.60 3.62 23.84
N ARG A 137 -4.30 3.84 23.57
CA ARG A 137 -3.64 3.37 22.35
C ARG A 137 -3.70 1.86 22.23
N GLN A 138 -3.33 1.16 23.30
CA GLN A 138 -3.37 -0.30 23.34
C GLN A 138 -4.80 -0.83 23.13
N GLY A 139 -5.79 -0.27 23.83
CA GLY A 139 -7.19 -0.68 23.69
C GLY A 139 -7.75 -0.42 22.30
N HIS A 140 -7.39 0.73 21.70
CA HIS A 140 -7.80 1.10 20.36
C HIS A 140 -7.18 0.20 19.29
N ASP A 141 -5.90 -0.15 19.41
CA ASP A 141 -5.23 -1.10 18.51
C ASP A 141 -5.87 -2.49 18.56
N ILE A 142 -6.25 -2.98 19.74
CA ILE A 142 -6.95 -4.27 19.90
C ILE A 142 -8.32 -4.20 19.22
N MET A 143 -9.08 -3.14 19.47
CA MET A 143 -10.42 -2.99 18.90
C MET A 143 -10.37 -2.84 17.36
N LYS A 144 -9.37 -2.13 16.82
CA LYS A 144 -9.14 -2.06 15.37
C LYS A 144 -8.86 -3.43 14.76
N GLN A 145 -8.14 -4.30 15.47
CA GLN A 145 -7.93 -5.68 15.02
C GLN A 145 -9.27 -6.44 14.96
N GLN A 146 -10.11 -6.30 15.98
CA GLN A 146 -11.43 -6.94 16.02
C GLN A 146 -12.36 -6.48 14.89
N TRP A 147 -12.32 -5.21 14.47
CA TRP A 147 -13.15 -4.75 13.35
C TRP A 147 -12.86 -5.45 12.02
N ASN A 148 -11.62 -5.87 11.81
CA ASN A 148 -11.23 -6.62 10.62
C ASN A 148 -11.78 -8.06 10.62
N GLU A 149 -12.18 -8.56 11.80
CA GLU A 149 -12.72 -9.89 12.01
C GLU A 149 -14.26 -9.91 12.04
N LEU A 150 -14.91 -8.75 11.97
CA LEU A 150 -16.38 -8.65 12.01
C LEU A 150 -17.01 -9.24 10.76
N GLU A 151 -17.94 -10.17 10.99
CA GLU A 151 -18.80 -10.71 9.95
C GLU A 151 -19.75 -9.63 9.43
N PRO A 152 -20.23 -9.71 8.16
CA PRO A 152 -21.09 -8.69 7.58
C PRO A 152 -22.34 -8.35 8.42
N GLY A 153 -22.91 -9.33 9.13
CA GLY A 153 -24.08 -9.14 9.99
C GLY A 153 -23.79 -8.37 11.29
N GLU A 154 -22.54 -8.35 11.76
CA GLU A 154 -22.14 -7.72 13.02
C GLU A 154 -21.76 -6.23 12.82
N ARG A 155 -21.47 -5.85 11.58
CA ARG A 155 -21.00 -4.49 11.23
C ARG A 155 -21.96 -3.39 11.63
N SER A 156 -23.28 -3.61 11.56
CA SER A 156 -24.27 -2.61 11.97
C SER A 156 -24.20 -2.34 13.47
N ALA A 157 -24.11 -3.39 14.29
CA ALA A 157 -24.00 -3.25 15.74
C ALA A 157 -22.67 -2.59 16.14
N ALA A 158 -21.58 -2.94 15.46
CA ALA A 158 -20.30 -2.27 15.64
C ALA A 158 -20.38 -0.78 15.26
N GLU A 159 -21.08 -0.43 14.18
CA GLU A 159 -21.25 0.96 13.75
C GLU A 159 -21.99 1.80 14.79
N ASP A 160 -23.08 1.28 15.36
CA ASP A 160 -23.81 1.93 16.44
C ASP A 160 -22.95 2.09 17.70
N GLY A 161 -22.21 1.04 18.07
CA GLY A 161 -21.28 1.07 19.19
C GLY A 161 -20.18 2.12 19.01
N CYS A 162 -19.59 2.19 17.82
CA CYS A 162 -18.58 3.19 17.47
C CYS A 162 -19.13 4.63 17.53
N LYS A 163 -20.37 4.85 17.08
CA LYS A 163 -21.03 6.16 17.18
C LYS A 163 -21.20 6.58 18.64
N ALA A 164 -21.76 5.71 19.47
CA ALA A 164 -21.94 5.97 20.89
C ALA A 164 -20.60 6.22 21.60
N ALA A 165 -19.58 5.43 21.28
CA ALA A 165 -18.23 5.61 21.83
C ALA A 165 -17.60 6.94 21.39
N ALA A 166 -17.78 7.35 20.13
CA ALA A 166 -17.27 8.64 19.64
C ALA A 166 -17.94 9.81 20.35
N ASP A 167 -19.25 9.75 20.55
CA ASP A 167 -20.00 10.79 21.27
C ASP A 167 -19.56 10.88 22.73
N ALA A 168 -19.38 9.74 23.41
CA ALA A 168 -18.87 9.69 24.78
C ALA A 168 -17.44 10.27 24.88
N MET A 169 -16.55 9.91 23.95
CA MET A 169 -15.18 10.44 23.92
C MET A 169 -15.12 11.93 23.64
N ARG A 170 -16.01 12.46 22.79
CA ARG A 170 -16.13 13.92 22.58
C ARG A 170 -16.54 14.63 23.86
N GLN A 171 -17.55 14.11 24.56
CA GLN A 171 -18.01 14.67 25.83
C GLN A 171 -16.91 14.63 26.89
N ALA A 172 -16.20 13.51 27.01
CA ALA A 172 -15.06 13.38 27.90
C ALA A 172 -13.94 14.37 27.56
N GLY A 173 -13.62 14.53 26.27
CA GLY A 173 -12.61 15.47 25.81
C GLY A 173 -12.97 16.92 26.16
N ILE A 174 -14.23 17.33 25.95
CA ILE A 174 -14.71 18.65 26.35
C ILE A 174 -14.56 18.87 27.85
N ALA A 175 -14.94 17.89 28.68
CA ALA A 175 -14.84 17.98 30.14
C ALA A 175 -13.39 18.09 30.62
N LEU A 176 -12.46 17.46 29.92
CA LEU A 176 -11.02 17.50 30.22
C LEU A 176 -10.28 18.70 29.61
N GLY A 177 -10.96 19.53 28.80
CA GLY A 177 -10.32 20.63 28.06
C GLY A 177 -9.47 20.16 26.87
N CYS A 178 -9.71 18.96 26.36
CA CYS A 178 -9.08 18.40 25.18
C CYS A 178 -9.83 18.82 23.90
N ASN A 179 -9.11 19.29 22.87
CA ASN A 179 -9.70 19.56 21.57
C ASN A 179 -9.81 18.26 20.74
N VAL A 180 -10.98 17.61 20.80
CA VAL A 180 -11.23 16.30 20.16
C VAL A 180 -12.26 16.35 19.02
N LEU A 181 -12.56 17.55 18.53
CA LEU A 181 -13.50 17.81 17.44
C LEU A 181 -12.82 17.81 16.06
#